data_AF-A0A397G5L2-F1
#
_entry.id   AF-A0A397G5L2-F1
#
_cell.length_a   1.000
_cell.length_b   1.000
_cell.length_c   1.000
_cell.angle_alpha   90.00
_cell.angle_beta   90.00
_cell.angle_gamma   90.00
#
_symmetry.space_group_name_H-M   'P 1'
#
loop_
_entity.id
_entity.type
_entity.pdbx_description
1 polymer ?
#
loop_
_entity_poly.entity_id
_entity_poly.type
_entity_poly.pdbx_seq_one_letter_code
_entity_poly.pdbx_strand_id
1 'polypeptide(L)'
;MDSQHHSKLFKRIKAKLLEKLREMRGGIASRVKSAIFEIFEESQLPRIDFQSSPAEINSWKSDQRVKDAYHKLFDVFSEDRTYVQVILERVWKSKKRISNMHIAWGVAIAQLFLNPDVKGIMISENLLKKQIKINFVSILLKIVILRYK
;
A
#
# COMPACT_ATOMS: atom_id res chain seq x y z
N MET A 1 16.95 -28.27 -28.05
CA MET A 1 16.07 -27.10 -27.78
C MET A 1 16.79 -26.18 -26.81
N ASP A 2 17.10 -24.96 -27.24
CA ASP A 2 18.23 -24.17 -26.76
C ASP A 2 17.96 -23.36 -25.46
N SER A 3 18.96 -23.29 -24.57
CA SER A 3 18.88 -22.53 -23.29
C SER A 3 18.66 -21.03 -23.52
N GLN A 4 19.05 -20.53 -24.69
CA GLN A 4 18.88 -19.15 -25.13
C GLN A 4 17.39 -18.77 -25.34
N HIS A 5 16.54 -19.72 -25.72
CA HIS A 5 15.11 -19.51 -25.93
C HIS A 5 14.37 -19.39 -24.58
N HIS A 6 14.72 -20.24 -23.61
CA HIS A 6 14.23 -20.14 -22.23
C HIS A 6 14.62 -18.81 -21.56
N SER A 7 15.85 -18.34 -21.79
CA SER A 7 16.32 -17.03 -21.28
C SER A 7 15.53 -15.85 -21.84
N LYS A 8 15.23 -15.85 -23.15
CA LYS A 8 14.41 -14.80 -23.79
C LYS A 8 12.95 -14.82 -23.29
N LEU A 9 12.35 -16.00 -23.17
CA LEU A 9 10.99 -16.15 -22.67
C LEU A 9 10.88 -15.67 -21.21
N PHE A 10 11.81 -16.08 -20.35
CA PHE A 10 11.87 -15.64 -18.96
C PHE A 10 12.04 -14.13 -18.83
N LYS A 11 12.94 -13.52 -19.64
CA LYS A 11 13.11 -12.05 -19.67
C LYS A 11 11.82 -11.33 -20.09
N ARG A 12 11.11 -11.84 -21.11
CA ARG A 12 9.82 -11.28 -21.57
C ARG A 12 8.72 -11.40 -20.52
N ILE A 13 8.60 -12.55 -19.86
CA ILE A 13 7.63 -12.76 -18.78
C ILE A 13 7.92 -11.81 -17.62
N LYS A 14 9.20 -11.71 -17.21
CA LYS A 14 9.64 -10.79 -16.15
C LYS A 14 9.34 -9.34 -16.52
N ALA A 15 9.62 -8.90 -17.76
CA ALA A 15 9.33 -7.54 -18.22
C ALA A 15 7.82 -7.23 -18.23
N LYS A 16 6.97 -8.13 -18.75
CA LYS A 16 5.51 -7.96 -18.71
C LYS A 16 4.96 -7.91 -17.29
N LEU A 17 5.52 -8.71 -16.38
CA LEU A 17 5.20 -8.61 -14.96
C LEU A 17 5.61 -7.24 -14.41
N LEU A 18 6.83 -6.78 -14.69
CA LEU A 18 7.32 -5.47 -14.24
C LEU A 18 6.46 -4.31 -14.75
N GLU A 19 6.06 -4.31 -16.03
CA GLU A 19 5.16 -3.28 -16.57
C GLU A 19 3.80 -3.29 -15.89
N LYS A 20 3.20 -4.48 -15.72
CA LYS A 20 1.93 -4.61 -15.00
C LYS A 20 2.04 -4.14 -13.56
N LEU A 21 3.17 -4.42 -12.88
CA LEU A 21 3.46 -3.90 -11.54
C LEU A 21 3.58 -2.37 -11.55
N ARG A 22 4.18 -1.78 -12.58
CA ARG A 22 4.37 -0.32 -12.73
C ARG A 22 3.06 0.41 -12.99
N GLU A 23 2.23 -0.09 -13.90
CA GLU A 23 0.90 0.42 -14.20
C GLU A 23 -0.02 0.31 -12.98
N MET A 24 -0.03 -0.85 -12.33
CA MET A 24 -0.81 -1.06 -11.10
C MET A 24 -0.34 -0.11 -9.99
N ARG A 25 0.96 0.19 -9.87
CA ARG A 25 1.49 1.04 -8.79
C ARG A 25 0.97 2.46 -8.87
N GLY A 26 0.98 3.10 -10.04
CA GLY A 26 0.54 4.50 -10.19
C GLY A 26 -0.93 4.69 -9.81
N GLY A 27 -1.79 3.88 -10.42
CA GLY A 27 -3.24 3.95 -10.18
C GLY A 27 -3.65 3.48 -8.78
N ILE A 28 -3.10 2.36 -8.30
CA ILE A 28 -3.48 1.82 -6.98
C ILE A 28 -2.92 2.69 -5.87
N ALA A 29 -1.66 3.16 -5.96
CA ALA A 29 -1.11 4.01 -4.91
C ALA A 29 -1.89 5.33 -4.79
N SER A 30 -2.27 5.94 -5.91
CA SER A 30 -3.13 7.13 -5.89
C SER A 30 -4.46 6.84 -5.18
N ARG A 31 -5.16 5.77 -5.56
CA ARG A 31 -6.45 5.39 -4.95
C ARG A 31 -6.34 5.05 -3.47
N VAL A 32 -5.28 4.37 -3.05
CA VAL A 32 -5.02 4.08 -1.62
C VAL A 32 -4.78 5.37 -0.85
N LYS A 33 -3.96 6.29 -1.38
CA LYS A 33 -3.74 7.61 -0.75
C LYS A 33 -5.05 8.39 -0.63
N SER A 34 -5.87 8.42 -1.68
CA SER A 34 -7.18 9.06 -1.63
C SER A 34 -8.08 8.43 -0.57
N ALA A 35 -8.17 7.11 -0.50
CA ALA A 35 -8.95 6.41 0.51
C ALA A 35 -8.46 6.67 1.94
N ILE A 36 -7.14 6.80 2.15
CA ILE A 36 -6.57 7.20 3.44
C ILE A 36 -7.06 8.59 3.81
N PHE A 37 -6.97 9.58 2.91
CA PHE A 37 -7.45 10.93 3.19
C PHE A 37 -8.96 10.98 3.46
N GLU A 38 -9.77 10.21 2.73
CA GLU A 38 -11.22 10.12 2.96
C GLU A 38 -11.54 9.53 4.35
N ILE A 39 -10.83 8.47 4.77
CA ILE A 39 -11.12 7.78 6.04
C ILE A 39 -10.58 8.54 7.25
N PHE A 40 -9.45 9.23 7.08
CA PHE A 40 -8.83 10.05 8.12
C PHE A 40 -9.24 11.53 8.02
N GLU A 41 -10.33 11.83 7.32
CA GLU A 41 -10.86 13.19 7.18
C GLU A 41 -11.26 13.79 8.54
N GLU A 42 -11.92 12.99 9.40
CA GLU A 42 -12.24 13.40 10.77
C GLU A 42 -11.00 13.75 11.59
N SER A 43 -9.89 13.03 11.38
CA SER A 43 -8.62 13.32 12.04
C SER A 43 -7.84 14.49 11.43
N GLN A 44 -8.42 15.19 10.44
CA GLN A 44 -7.82 16.37 9.80
C GLN A 44 -6.40 16.08 9.29
N LEU A 45 -6.22 14.92 8.64
CA LEU A 45 -4.92 14.50 8.14
C LEU A 45 -4.37 15.57 7.18
N PRO A 46 -3.19 16.15 7.44
CA PRO A 46 -2.68 17.25 6.63
C PRO A 46 -2.47 16.76 5.19
N ARG A 47 -2.81 17.59 4.20
CA ARG A 47 -2.59 17.24 2.79
C ARG A 47 -1.09 17.29 2.45
N ILE A 48 -0.67 16.45 1.51
CA ILE A 48 0.68 16.45 0.94
C ILE A 48 0.59 16.17 -0.55
N ASP A 49 1.45 16.82 -1.35
CA ASP A 49 1.51 16.65 -2.80
C ASP A 49 2.87 16.11 -3.24
N PHE A 50 2.93 15.52 -4.43
CA PHE A 50 4.15 15.10 -5.10
C PHE A 50 5.11 16.25 -5.41
N GLN A 51 4.59 17.49 -5.47
CA GLN A 51 5.40 18.70 -5.64
C GLN A 51 6.03 19.18 -4.32
N SER A 52 5.62 18.63 -3.17
CA SER A 52 6.18 18.99 -1.87
C SER A 52 7.67 18.69 -1.81
N SER A 53 8.42 19.62 -1.25
CA SER A 53 9.85 19.51 -1.02
C SER A 53 10.17 18.37 -0.03
N PRO A 54 11.40 17.86 -0.04
CA PRO A 54 11.84 16.87 0.95
C PRO A 54 11.64 17.33 2.40
N ALA A 55 11.80 18.62 2.68
CA ALA A 55 11.59 19.19 4.02
C ALA A 55 10.11 19.15 4.43
N GLU A 56 9.20 19.56 3.53
CA GLU A 56 7.75 19.49 3.77
C GLU A 56 7.29 18.05 3.95
N ILE A 57 7.80 17.11 3.14
CA ILE A 57 7.47 15.69 3.30
C ILE A 57 7.96 15.16 4.65
N ASN A 58 9.17 15.51 5.08
CA ASN A 58 9.68 15.08 6.39
C ASN A 58 8.88 15.68 7.54
N SER A 59 8.47 16.95 7.42
CA SER A 59 7.58 17.61 8.38
C SER A 59 6.23 16.91 8.44
N TRP A 60 5.63 16.62 7.28
CA TRP A 60 4.37 15.90 7.17
C TRP A 60 4.44 14.49 7.78
N LYS A 61 5.50 13.72 7.49
CA LYS A 61 5.75 12.41 8.12
C LYS A 61 5.93 12.50 9.64
N SER A 62 6.43 13.63 10.12
CA SER A 62 6.66 13.87 11.55
C SER A 62 5.41 14.38 12.29
N ASP A 63 4.39 14.84 11.56
CA ASP A 63 3.12 15.32 12.10
C ASP A 63 2.45 14.22 12.93
N GLN A 64 1.99 14.59 14.13
CA GLN A 64 1.39 13.65 15.06
C GLN A 64 0.16 12.95 14.46
N ARG A 65 -0.65 13.65 13.67
CA ARG A 65 -1.84 13.07 13.02
C ARG A 65 -1.47 11.99 12.02
N VAL A 66 -0.34 12.15 11.32
CA VAL A 66 0.17 11.16 10.37
C VAL A 66 0.70 9.92 11.09
N LYS A 67 1.41 10.12 12.22
CA LYS A 67 1.85 9.02 13.09
C LYS A 67 0.66 8.28 13.70
N ASP A 68 -0.33 9.00 14.20
CA ASP A 68 -1.55 8.42 14.77
C ASP A 68 -2.31 7.62 13.71
N ALA A 69 -2.45 8.15 12.49
CA ALA A 69 -3.04 7.42 11.37
C ALA A 69 -2.25 6.15 11.02
N TYR A 70 -0.92 6.19 11.06
CA TYR A 70 -0.07 5.01 10.87
C TYR A 70 -0.33 3.93 11.93
N HIS A 71 -0.38 4.33 13.20
CA HIS A 71 -0.63 3.40 14.31
C HIS A 71 -2.05 2.80 14.27
N LYS A 72 -3.04 3.60 13.86
CA LYS A 72 -4.44 3.15 13.73
C LYS A 72 -4.72 2.21 12.57
N LEU A 73 -3.78 2.00 11.63
CA LEU A 73 -4.03 1.20 10.41
C LEU A 73 -4.63 -0.18 10.69
N PHE A 74 -4.24 -0.82 11.79
CA PHE A 74 -4.70 -2.15 12.18
C PHE A 74 -5.67 -2.15 13.37
N ASP A 75 -6.03 -0.97 13.87
CA ASP A 75 -7.04 -0.82 14.90
C ASP A 75 -8.43 -0.95 14.29
N VAL A 76 -9.40 -1.28 15.14
CA VAL A 76 -10.82 -1.36 14.78
C VAL A 76 -11.32 0.04 14.39
N PHE A 77 -11.91 0.13 13.20
CA PHE A 77 -12.59 1.32 12.68
C PHE A 77 -14.08 1.29 13.00
N SER A 78 -14.77 0.20 12.65
CA SER A 78 -16.18 -0.01 12.96
C SER A 78 -16.51 -1.49 13.07
N GLU A 79 -17.26 -1.84 14.11
CA GLU A 79 -17.63 -3.23 14.44
C GLU A 79 -16.37 -4.12 14.47
N ASP A 80 -16.22 -4.99 13.47
CA ASP A 80 -15.11 -5.94 13.34
C ASP A 80 -14.15 -5.60 12.19
N ARG A 81 -14.27 -4.41 11.60
CA ARG A 81 -13.41 -3.95 10.50
C ARG A 81 -12.35 -2.99 10.99
N THR A 82 -11.12 -3.24 10.59
CA THR A 82 -9.98 -2.36 10.81
C THR A 82 -9.93 -1.22 9.80
N TYR A 83 -9.19 -0.14 10.12
CA TYR A 83 -8.96 0.97 9.20
C TYR A 83 -8.43 0.49 7.84
N VAL A 84 -7.46 -0.43 7.83
CA VAL A 84 -6.92 -0.95 6.58
C VAL A 84 -7.93 -1.77 5.79
N GLN A 85 -8.85 -2.50 6.43
CA GLN A 85 -9.93 -3.21 5.71
C GLN A 85 -10.85 -2.21 5.00
N VAL A 86 -11.26 -1.14 5.68
CA VAL A 86 -12.12 -0.10 5.10
C VAL A 86 -11.39 0.65 3.97
N ILE A 87 -10.10 0.93 4.11
CA ILE A 87 -9.26 1.49 3.03
C ILE A 87 -9.29 0.58 1.80
N LEU A 88 -9.05 -0.73 1.97
CA LEU A 88 -9.05 -1.69 0.86
C LEU A 88 -10.44 -1.79 0.21
N GLU A 89 -11.52 -1.81 0.99
CA GLU A 89 -12.88 -1.79 0.48
C GLU A 89 -13.15 -0.54 -0.37
N ARG A 90 -12.71 0.64 0.08
CA ARG A 90 -12.83 1.90 -0.68
C ARG A 90 -12.04 1.87 -1.99
N VAL A 91 -10.85 1.26 -1.97
CA VAL A 91 -9.99 1.13 -3.16
C VAL A 91 -10.53 0.09 -4.14
N TRP A 92 -11.25 -0.94 -3.70
CA TRP A 92 -11.77 -2.00 -4.57
C TRP A 92 -13.29 -2.16 -4.52
N LYS A 93 -14.04 -1.08 -4.31
CA LYS A 93 -15.52 -1.06 -4.20
C LYS A 93 -16.26 -1.90 -5.24
N SER A 94 -15.78 -1.91 -6.49
CA SER A 94 -16.42 -2.61 -7.61
C SER A 94 -16.08 -4.10 -7.70
N LYS A 95 -15.16 -4.62 -6.88
CA LYS A 95 -14.76 -6.03 -6.91
C LYS A 95 -15.55 -6.85 -5.91
N LYS A 96 -16.21 -7.90 -6.40
CA LYS A 96 -16.87 -8.91 -5.55
C LYS A 96 -15.91 -9.57 -4.55
N ARG A 97 -14.63 -9.77 -4.93
CA ARG A 97 -13.57 -10.30 -4.06
C ARG A 97 -12.24 -9.62 -4.34
N ILE A 98 -11.55 -9.22 -3.28
CA ILE A 98 -10.19 -8.66 -3.33
C ILE A 98 -9.18 -9.81 -3.17
N SER A 99 -8.32 -10.02 -4.18
CA SER A 99 -7.30 -11.08 -4.12
C SER A 99 -6.24 -10.77 -3.07
N ASN A 100 -5.61 -11.81 -2.51
CA ASN A 100 -4.57 -11.67 -1.49
C ASN A 100 -3.40 -10.78 -1.94
N MET A 101 -3.08 -10.79 -3.23
CA MET A 101 -2.06 -9.92 -3.78
C MET A 101 -2.47 -8.44 -3.75
N HIS A 102 -3.73 -8.09 -4.06
CA HIS A 102 -4.21 -6.72 -3.95
C HIS A 102 -4.25 -6.24 -2.50
N ILE A 103 -4.61 -7.11 -1.55
CA ILE A 103 -4.52 -6.81 -0.11
C ILE A 103 -3.09 -6.49 0.27
N ALA A 104 -2.15 -7.39 -0.06
CA ALA A 104 -0.72 -7.21 0.22
C ALA A 104 -0.21 -5.87 -0.30
N TRP A 105 -0.63 -5.50 -1.51
CA TRP A 105 -0.28 -4.25 -2.14
C TRP A 105 -0.87 -3.05 -1.42
N GLY A 106 -2.19 -3.03 -1.18
CA GLY A 106 -2.86 -1.91 -0.52
C GLY A 106 -2.34 -1.68 0.89
N VAL A 107 -2.15 -2.76 1.67
CA VAL A 107 -1.56 -2.69 3.03
C VAL A 107 -0.14 -2.13 2.97
N ALA A 108 0.71 -2.66 2.08
CA ALA A 108 2.08 -2.19 1.96
C ALA A 108 2.15 -0.71 1.53
N ILE A 109 1.27 -0.28 0.64
CA ILE A 109 1.18 1.13 0.22
C ILE A 109 0.74 2.01 1.39
N ALA A 110 -0.29 1.62 2.13
CA ALA A 110 -0.78 2.39 3.27
C ALA A 110 0.30 2.55 4.36
N GLN A 111 0.98 1.45 4.69
CA GLN A 111 2.10 1.47 5.63
C GLN A 111 3.24 2.36 5.13
N LEU A 112 3.73 2.17 3.89
CA LEU A 112 4.84 2.97 3.37
C LEU A 112 4.48 4.46 3.26
N PHE A 113 3.23 4.76 2.91
CA PHE A 113 2.78 6.14 2.76
C PHE A 113 2.67 6.87 4.10
N LEU A 114 2.23 6.22 5.17
CA LEU A 114 2.08 6.86 6.50
C LEU A 114 3.30 6.68 7.41
N ASN A 115 4.15 5.67 7.19
CA ASN A 115 5.26 5.35 8.08
C ASN A 115 6.27 6.51 8.19
N PRO A 116 6.53 7.06 9.40
CA PRO A 116 7.45 8.18 9.61
C PRO A 116 8.91 7.85 9.23
N ASP A 117 9.32 6.59 9.30
CA ASP A 117 10.69 6.14 9.02
C ASP A 117 10.98 6.02 7.51
N VAL A 118 9.94 6.08 6.68
CA VAL A 118 10.06 6.01 5.23
C VAL A 118 10.27 7.41 4.66
N LYS A 119 11.45 7.62 4.07
CA LYS A 119 11.77 8.86 3.34
C LYS A 119 10.88 9.00 2.11
N GLY A 120 10.25 10.16 1.97
CA GLY A 120 9.45 10.50 0.81
C GLY A 120 8.03 9.92 0.84
N ILE A 121 7.19 10.40 -0.09
CA ILE A 121 5.84 9.89 -0.33
C ILE A 121 5.71 9.11 -1.65
N MET A 122 6.79 9.06 -2.44
CA MET A 122 6.87 8.29 -3.67
C MET A 122 7.29 6.86 -3.35
N ILE A 123 6.40 5.92 -3.60
CA ILE A 123 6.65 4.51 -3.29
C ILE A 123 7.40 3.88 -4.46
N SER A 124 8.70 3.64 -4.28
CA SER A 124 9.50 2.93 -5.27
C SER A 124 9.13 1.44 -5.31
N GLU A 125 9.36 0.79 -6.46
CA GLU A 125 9.05 -0.63 -6.63
C GLU A 125 9.85 -1.52 -5.68
N ASN A 126 11.12 -1.18 -5.47
CA ASN A 126 12.00 -1.93 -4.59
C ASN A 126 11.52 -1.85 -3.14
N LEU A 127 11.09 -0.67 -2.70
CA LEU A 127 10.55 -0.46 -1.37
C LEU A 127 9.23 -1.22 -1.18
N LEU A 128 8.33 -1.14 -2.17
CA LEU A 128 7.06 -1.88 -2.16
C LEU A 128 7.29 -3.40 -2.11
N LYS A 129 8.19 -3.94 -2.93
CA LYS A 129 8.56 -5.36 -2.93
C LYS A 129 9.13 -5.80 -1.59
N LYS A 130 10.00 -4.97 -0.98
CA LYS A 130 10.57 -5.23 0.35
C LYS A 130 9.46 -5.27 1.41
N GLN A 131 8.55 -4.30 1.41
CA GLN A 131 7.46 -4.24 2.37
C GLN A 131 6.48 -5.40 2.22
N ILE A 132 6.12 -5.78 0.99
CA ILE A 132 5.23 -6.93 0.75
C ILE A 132 5.84 -8.21 1.31
N LYS A 133 7.15 -8.44 1.16
CA LYS A 133 7.83 -9.60 1.75
C LYS A 133 7.72 -9.62 3.28
N ILE A 134 7.95 -8.47 3.93
CA ILE A 134 7.81 -8.31 5.39
C ILE A 134 6.37 -8.62 5.82
N ASN A 135 5.39 -8.05 5.10
CA ASN A 135 3.98 -8.24 5.39
C ASN A 135 3.52 -9.69 5.18
N PHE A 136 4.06 -10.39 4.19
CA PHE A 136 3.72 -11.79 3.92
C PHE A 136 4.10 -12.72 5.07
N VAL A 137 5.20 -12.42 5.76
CA VAL A 137 5.71 -13.23 6.89
C VAL A 137 4.99 -12.91 8.20
N SER A 138 4.51 -11.67 8.41
CA SER A 138 4.06 -11.18 9.72
C SER A 138 2.59 -10.73 9.81
N ILE A 139 2.08 -10.05 8.78
CA ILE A 139 0.87 -9.22 8.88
C ILE A 139 -0.27 -9.75 8.01
N LEU A 140 0.03 -10.25 6.80
CA LEU A 140 -0.97 -10.82 5.91
C LEU A 140 -1.54 -12.12 6.47
N LEU A 141 -0.75 -12.90 7.21
CA LEU A 141 -1.28 -14.03 7.96
C LEU A 141 -2.33 -13.57 8.98
N LYS A 142 -2.06 -12.50 9.73
CA LYS A 142 -3.02 -11.96 10.71
C LYS A 142 -4.30 -11.42 10.05
N ILE A 143 -4.19 -10.65 8.97
CA ILE A 143 -5.35 -10.12 8.23
C ILE A 143 -6.15 -11.22 7.54
N VAL A 144 -5.47 -12.23 6.98
CA VAL A 144 -6.14 -13.40 6.39
C VAL A 144 -6.84 -14.19 7.48
N ILE A 145 -6.23 -14.38 8.66
CA ILE A 145 -6.87 -15.05 9.81
C ILE A 145 -8.08 -14.26 10.32
N LEU A 146 -8.03 -12.92 10.38
CA LEU A 146 -9.16 -12.07 10.76
C LEU A 146 -10.31 -12.06 9.74
N ARG A 147 -10.10 -12.57 8.51
CA ARG A 147 -11.18 -12.79 7.53
C ARG A 147 -11.99 -14.07 7.76
N TYR A 148 -11.53 -14.96 8.65
CA TYR A 148 -12.12 -16.27 8.91
C TYR A 148 -12.51 -16.47 10.38
N LYS A 149 -12.58 -15.39 11.16
CA LYS A 149 -13.33 -15.34 12.42
C LYS A 149 -14.62 -14.59 12.17
#